data_AF-A0A0D7WVW9-F1
#
_entry.id   AF-A0A0D7WVW9-F1
#
_cell.length_a   1.000
_cell.length_b   1.000
_cell.length_c   1.000
_cell.angle_alpha   90.00
_cell.angle_beta   90.00
_cell.angle_gamma   90.00
#
_symmetry.space_group_name_H-M   'P 1'
#
loop_
_entity.id
_entity.type
_entity.pdbx_description
1 polymer ?
#
loop_
_entity_poly.entity_id
_entity_poly.type
_entity_poly.pdbx_seq_one_letter_code
_entity_poly.pdbx_strand_id
1 'polypeptide(L)'
;MSATKGKKFNEYTYETKMGAIRLHLEEGWRYRRLMEKFGIADRHRLKQWMRKYKELGEFGLLDQRGRRKEYIDQDRYAQKLKRENDMLKKCLEIWMQEVKRTSL
;
A
#
# COMPACT_ATOMS: atom_id res chain seq x y z
N MET A 1 -6.95 28.02 14.32
CA MET A 1 -8.18 27.25 14.60
C MET A 1 -7.80 26.00 15.39
N SER A 2 -8.14 25.95 16.68
CA SER A 2 -7.88 24.82 17.58
C SER A 2 -8.86 23.67 17.32
N ALA A 3 -8.43 22.43 17.58
CA ALA A 3 -9.30 21.27 17.45
C ALA A 3 -10.40 21.29 18.53
N THR A 4 -11.66 21.31 18.12
CA THR A 4 -12.81 21.24 19.03
C THR A 4 -12.93 19.82 19.60
N LYS A 5 -12.81 19.68 20.92
CA LYS A 5 -12.96 18.40 21.63
C LYS A 5 -14.38 17.85 21.38
N GLY A 6 -14.49 16.56 21.00
CA GLY A 6 -15.78 15.89 20.79
C GLY A 6 -16.28 15.78 19.34
N LYS A 7 -15.55 16.30 18.34
CA LYS A 7 -15.91 16.10 16.93
C LYS A 7 -15.77 14.62 16.55
N LYS A 8 -16.89 13.95 16.27
CA LYS A 8 -16.90 12.59 15.73
C LYS A 8 -16.49 12.63 14.26
N PHE A 9 -15.46 11.87 13.90
CA PHE A 9 -15.07 11.69 12.51
C PHE A 9 -15.78 10.46 11.97
N ASN A 10 -16.48 10.59 10.84
CA ASN A 10 -17.00 9.41 10.13
C ASN A 10 -15.81 8.54 9.71
N GLU A 11 -15.75 7.34 10.27
CA GLU A 11 -14.80 6.31 9.87
C GLU A 11 -15.43 5.47 8.77
N TYR A 12 -14.70 5.34 7.66
CA TYR A 12 -15.09 4.50 6.54
C TYR A 12 -14.19 3.28 6.54
N THR A 13 -14.80 2.10 6.44
CA THR A 13 -14.07 0.83 6.43
C THR A 13 -13.21 0.70 5.17
N TYR A 14 -12.26 -0.23 5.20
CA TYR A 14 -11.39 -0.51 4.05
C TYR A 14 -12.21 -0.93 2.82
N GLU A 15 -13.22 -1.77 3.04
CA GLU A 15 -14.11 -2.31 2.00
C GLU A 15 -14.89 -1.19 1.33
N THR A 16 -15.37 -0.21 2.11
CA THR A 16 -16.07 0.97 1.59
C THR A 16 -15.15 1.79 0.67
N LYS A 17 -13.90 2.02 1.11
CA LYS A 17 -12.91 2.78 0.32
C LYS A 17 -12.57 2.05 -0.98
N MET A 18 -12.30 0.74 -0.89
CA MET A 18 -11.96 -0.10 -2.04
C MET A 18 -13.12 -0.21 -3.02
N GLY A 19 -14.34 -0.44 -2.54
CA GLY A 19 -15.53 -0.50 -3.38
C GLY A 19 -15.75 0.80 -4.14
N ALA A 20 -15.56 1.95 -3.49
CA ALA A 20 -15.66 3.25 -4.15
C ALA A 20 -14.59 3.46 -5.24
N ILE A 21 -13.37 2.96 -5.01
CA ILE A 21 -12.28 3.05 -5.97
C ILE A 21 -12.51 2.14 -7.18
N ARG A 22 -12.87 0.88 -6.96
CA ARG A 22 -13.14 -0.08 -8.05
C ARG A 22 -14.25 0.41 -8.96
N LEU A 23 -15.38 0.85 -8.41
CA LEU A 23 -16.50 1.39 -9.21
C LEU A 23 -16.11 2.65 -10.01
N HIS A 24 -15.18 3.46 -9.52
CA HIS A 24 -14.69 4.60 -10.28
C HIS A 24 -13.81 4.18 -11.45
N LEU A 25 -12.86 3.27 -11.20
CA LEU A 25 -11.83 2.88 -12.17
C LEU A 25 -12.36 1.91 -13.22
N GLU A 26 -13.17 0.93 -12.80
CA GLU A 26 -13.66 -0.15 -13.66
C GLU A 26 -14.97 0.26 -14.37
N GLU A 27 -15.89 0.88 -13.64
CA GLU A 27 -17.23 1.23 -14.16
C GLU A 27 -17.38 2.72 -14.50
N GLY A 28 -16.34 3.55 -14.29
CA GLY A 28 -16.38 4.98 -14.62
C GLY A 28 -17.33 5.82 -13.76
N TRP A 29 -17.69 5.36 -12.55
CA TRP A 29 -18.68 6.06 -11.73
C TRP A 29 -18.19 7.45 -11.30
N ARG A 30 -19.03 8.46 -11.47
CA ARG A 30 -18.75 9.82 -10.99
C ARG A 30 -18.81 9.89 -9.46
N TYR A 31 -18.00 10.78 -8.86
CA TYR A 31 -17.93 10.95 -7.40
C TYR A 31 -19.28 11.18 -6.72
N ARG A 32 -20.21 11.90 -7.36
CA ARG A 32 -21.56 12.12 -6.81
C ARG A 32 -22.29 10.80 -6.54
N ARG A 33 -22.26 9.89 -7.51
CA ARG A 33 -22.92 8.57 -7.41
C ARG A 33 -22.25 7.69 -6.35
N LEU A 34 -20.92 7.79 -6.21
CA LEU A 34 -20.17 7.09 -5.16
C LEU A 34 -20.51 7.63 -3.76
N MET A 35 -20.65 8.95 -3.62
CA MET A 35 -21.05 9.57 -2.35
C MET A 35 -22.42 9.10 -1.90
N GLU A 36 -23.38 9.04 -2.82
CA GLU A 36 -24.72 8.54 -2.57
C GLU A 36 -24.70 7.05 -2.19
N LYS A 37 -23.99 6.20 -2.95
CA LYS A 37 -23.91 4.74 -2.70
C LYS A 37 -23.26 4.37 -1.37
N PHE A 38 -22.20 5.08 -0.97
CA PHE A 38 -21.40 4.72 0.21
C PHE A 38 -21.62 5.65 1.41
N GLY A 39 -22.58 6.58 1.35
CA GLY A 39 -22.82 7.54 2.43
C GLY A 39 -21.62 8.45 2.72
N ILE A 40 -20.87 8.82 1.68
CA ILE A 40 -19.67 9.65 1.83
C ILE A 40 -20.07 11.11 1.78
N ALA A 41 -19.96 11.80 2.92
CA ALA A 41 -20.42 13.17 3.05
C ALA A 41 -19.56 14.17 2.25
N ASP A 42 -18.28 13.87 2.05
CA ASP A 42 -17.30 14.81 1.48
C ASP A 42 -16.58 14.22 0.27
N ARG A 43 -16.76 14.85 -0.89
CA ARG A 43 -16.06 14.51 -2.15
C ARG A 43 -14.54 14.56 -2.01
N HIS A 44 -14.02 15.44 -1.17
CA HIS A 44 -12.58 15.58 -0.98
C HIS A 44 -11.96 14.30 -0.39
N ARG A 45 -12.72 13.53 0.42
CA ARG A 45 -12.28 12.21 0.90
C ARG A 45 -12.04 11.22 -0.24
N LEU A 46 -12.97 11.15 -1.20
CA LEU A 46 -12.80 10.32 -2.39
C LEU A 46 -11.55 10.70 -3.18
N LYS A 47 -11.33 12.01 -3.40
CA LYS A 47 -10.10 12.48 -4.07
C LYS A 47 -8.82 12.07 -3.34
N GLN A 48 -8.81 12.16 -2.02
CA GLN A 48 -7.65 11.74 -1.22
C GLN A 48 -7.42 10.23 -1.34
N TRP A 49 -8.47 9.41 -1.28
CA TRP A 49 -8.36 7.97 -1.44
C TRP A 49 -7.86 7.59 -2.84
N MET A 50 -8.38 8.23 -3.90
CA MET A 50 -7.88 8.03 -5.27
C MET A 50 -6.41 8.35 -5.39
N ARG A 51 -5.96 9.48 -4.82
CA ARG A 51 -4.54 9.85 -4.84
C ARG A 51 -3.69 8.80 -4.13
N LYS A 52 -4.05 8.43 -2.90
CA LYS A 52 -3.31 7.42 -2.12
C LYS A 52 -3.28 6.06 -2.82
N TYR A 53 -4.37 5.67 -3.46
CA TYR A 53 -4.44 4.44 -4.24
C TYR A 53 -3.55 4.50 -5.48
N LYS A 54 -3.48 5.63 -6.17
CA LYS A 54 -2.56 5.81 -7.29
C LYS A 54 -1.09 5.72 -6.87
N GLU A 55 -0.76 6.21 -5.68
CA GLU A 55 0.61 6.24 -5.16
C GLU A 55 1.05 4.88 -4.56
N LEU A 56 0.16 4.21 -3.82
CA LEU A 56 0.51 3.04 -2.99
C LEU A 56 -0.40 1.83 -3.22
N GLY A 57 -1.29 1.87 -4.21
CA GLY A 57 -2.31 0.85 -4.43
C GLY A 57 -3.25 0.70 -3.23
N GLU A 58 -3.69 -0.53 -3.00
CA GLU A 58 -4.55 -0.93 -1.88
C GLU A 58 -4.01 -0.49 -0.51
N PHE A 59 -2.68 -0.52 -0.33
CA PHE A 59 -2.02 -0.12 0.90
C PHE A 59 -2.25 1.34 1.28
N GLY A 60 -2.46 2.22 0.29
CA GLY A 60 -2.77 3.63 0.53
C GLY A 60 -4.09 3.87 1.27
N LEU A 61 -4.96 2.86 1.35
CA LEU A 61 -6.29 2.99 1.96
C LEU A 61 -6.38 2.43 3.39
N LEU A 62 -5.38 1.64 3.79
CA LEU A 62 -5.27 1.08 5.13
C LEU A 62 -5.13 2.19 6.17
N ASP A 63 -5.71 2.00 7.35
CA ASP A 63 -5.47 2.93 8.46
C ASP A 63 -4.04 2.74 9.00
N GLN A 64 -3.27 3.82 8.97
CA GLN A 64 -1.87 3.85 9.40
C GLN A 64 -1.71 4.43 10.81
N ARG A 65 -2.81 4.85 11.47
CA ARG A 65 -2.77 5.36 12.85
C ARG A 65 -2.25 4.27 13.79
N GLY A 66 -1.29 4.62 14.65
CA GLY A 66 -0.68 3.70 15.62
C GLY A 66 0.33 2.69 15.05
N ARG A 67 0.49 2.60 13.73
CA ARG A 67 1.46 1.69 13.10
C ARG A 67 2.79 2.44 12.87
N ARG A 68 3.78 2.23 13.75
CA ARG A 68 5.15 2.73 13.55
C ARG A 68 5.78 2.03 12.35
N LYS A 69 5.93 2.75 11.22
CA LYS A 69 6.98 2.66 10.19
C LYS A 69 7.45 1.29 9.65
N GLU A 70 6.86 0.17 10.03
CA GLU A 70 7.40 -1.16 9.70
C GLU A 70 7.25 -1.50 8.21
N TYR A 71 6.39 -0.78 7.50
CA TYR A 71 6.07 -1.02 6.09
C TYR A 71 6.25 0.19 5.16
N ILE A 72 6.59 1.38 5.67
CA ILE A 72 6.79 2.58 4.82
C ILE A 72 8.09 2.51 4.02
N ASP A 73 8.95 1.53 4.32
CA ASP A 73 10.21 1.36 3.61
C ASP A 73 10.24 0.03 2.83
N GLN A 74 9.18 -0.20 2.04
CA GLN A 74 9.16 -1.31 1.07
C GLN A 74 10.41 -1.27 0.19
N ASP A 75 10.91 -0.08 -0.15
CA ASP A 75 12.17 0.10 -0.86
C ASP A 75 13.36 -0.40 -0.05
N ARG A 76 13.50 -0.09 1.24
CA ARG A 76 14.57 -0.66 2.08
C ARG A 76 14.43 -2.15 2.30
N TYR A 77 13.21 -2.66 2.42
CA TYR A 77 12.98 -4.10 2.52
C TYR A 77 13.38 -4.81 1.23
N ALA A 78 12.97 -4.26 0.07
CA ALA A 78 13.38 -4.74 -1.24
C ALA A 78 14.89 -4.63 -1.44
N GLN A 79 15.53 -3.54 -1.01
CA GLN A 79 16.99 -3.37 -1.06
C GLN A 79 17.71 -4.37 -0.17
N LYS A 80 17.18 -4.64 1.04
CA LYS A 80 17.72 -5.67 1.94
C LYS A 80 17.65 -7.05 1.28
N LEU A 81 16.47 -7.43 0.79
CA LEU A 81 16.26 -8.71 0.09
C LEU A 81 17.13 -8.84 -1.16
N LYS A 82 17.35 -7.75 -1.89
CA LYS A 82 18.20 -7.75 -3.08
C LYS A 82 19.67 -7.98 -2.70
N ARG A 83 20.16 -7.30 -1.66
CA ARG A 83 21.52 -7.53 -1.13
C ARG A 83 21.70 -8.96 -0.63
N GLU A 84 20.72 -9.50 0.07
CA GLU A 84 20.75 -10.88 0.56
C GLU A 84 20.77 -11.89 -0.59
N ASN A 85 19.93 -11.70 -1.61
CA ASN A 85 19.95 -12.51 -2.83
C ASN A 85 21.30 -12.45 -3.55
N ASP A 86 21.89 -11.26 -3.69
CA ASP A 86 23.17 -11.10 -4.38
C ASP A 86 24.30 -11.81 -3.61
N MET A 87 24.27 -11.77 -2.28
CA MET A 87 25.23 -12.52 -1.45
C MET A 87 25.04 -14.04 -1.58
N LEU A 88 23.79 -14.52 -1.49
CA LEU A 88 23.48 -15.94 -1.63
C LEU A 88 23.89 -16.49 -3.00
N LYS A 89 23.67 -15.73 -4.08
CA LYS A 89 24.11 -16.09 -5.43
C LYS A 89 25.62 -16.23 -5.52
N LYS A 90 26.39 -15.30 -4.94
CA LYS A 90 27.87 -15.39 -4.90
C LYS A 90 28.35 -16.60 -4.12
N CYS A 91 27.75 -16.86 -2.95
CA CYS A 91 28.08 -18.05 -2.16
C CYS A 91 27.80 -19.35 -2.94
N LEU A 92 26.66 -19.42 -3.64
CA LEU A 92 26.32 -20.55 -4.49
C LEU A 92 27.32 -20.74 -5.63
N GLU A 93 27.75 -19.65 -6.26
CA GLU A 93 28.70 -19.67 -7.37
C GLU A 93 30.08 -20.22 -6.95
N ILE A 94 30.58 -19.79 -5.79
CA ILE A 94 31.81 -20.32 -5.19
C ILE A 94 31.67 -21.82 -4.91
N TRP A 95 30.58 -22.22 -4.25
CA TRP A 95 30.34 -23.62 -3.92
C TRP A 95 30.27 -24.50 -5.18
N MET A 96 29.58 -24.03 -6.24
CA MET A 96 29.53 -24.73 -7.52
C MET A 96 30.91 -24.88 -8.17
N GLN A 97 31.80 -23.88 -8.04
CA GLN A 97 33.17 -23.98 -8.55
C GLN A 97 33.99 -25.00 -7.76
N GLU A 98 33.86 -25.04 -6.43
CA GLU A 98 34.53 -26.02 -5.59
C GLU A 98 34.09 -27.45 -5.91
N VAL A 99 32.78 -27.68 -6.04
CA VAL A 99 32.21 -28.99 -6.43
C VAL A 99 32.72 -29.42 -7.80
N LYS A 100 32.80 -28.51 -8.78
CA LYS A 100 33.38 -28.82 -10.10
C LYS A 100 34.87 -29.13 -10.05
N ARG A 101 35.64 -28.46 -9.18
CA ARG A 101 37.08 -28.72 -9.01
C ARG A 101 37.36 -30.04 -8.30
N THR A 102 36.46 -30.48 -7.43
CA THR A 102 36.60 -31.75 -6.67
C THR A 102 36.01 -32.96 -7.39
N SER A 103 35.27 -32.76 -8.48
CA SER A 103 34.71 -33.82 -9.33
C SER A 103 35.53 -34.10 -10.60
N LEU A 104 36.69 -33.45 -10.75
CA LEU A 104 37.77 -33.78 -11.70
C LEU A 104 38.87 -34.56 -10.97
#